data_AF-A0A6A6P0Z2-F1
#
_entry.id   AF-A0A6A6P0Z2-F1
#
_cell.length_a   1.000
_cell.length_b   1.000
_cell.length_c   1.000
_cell.angle_alpha   90.00
_cell.angle_beta   90.00
_cell.angle_gamma   90.00
#
_symmetry.space_group_name_H-M   'P 1'
#
loop_
_entity.id
_entity.type
_entity.pdbx_description
1 polymer ?
#
loop_
_entity_poly.entity_id
_entity_poly.type
_entity_poly.pdbx_seq_one_letter_code
_entity_poly.pdbx_strand_id
1 'polypeptide(L)'
;IVVASLRGDDTAWIGEHLPEWGANVYVMDDALANLSVPVDKGREGMAYLTYIIDRYDDLPDVIAFSHSARYQWHNDDPLYDGVPVLSNLRLSHVLASGYVSLRCAWALGCPAELRPRSPTRHSDDFSRAEAAFADAYRAFFPADEDDDDDDEDDDGQGGRVPEAVGAPCGAQFAVSRDQVRRRRREDYVRMRRWVVETRVADGVAAKVLENLWHIVMGKPPVYCPPARDCYCAQFGHCGLRCPAADACDNRYILPDAPALPDGWPF
;
A
#
# COMPACT_ATOMS: atom_id res chain seq x y z
N ILE A 1 -10.14 5.16 8.95
CA ILE A 1 -8.99 4.24 8.74
C ILE A 1 -9.51 2.84 8.46
N VAL A 2 -8.81 2.09 7.61
CA VAL A 2 -9.10 0.70 7.26
C VAL A 2 -7.91 -0.14 7.67
N VAL A 3 -8.17 -1.21 8.41
CA VAL A 3 -7.12 -2.05 9.01
C VAL A 3 -7.42 -3.51 8.72
N ALA A 4 -6.40 -4.24 8.28
CA ALA A 4 -6.41 -5.70 8.27
C ALA A 4 -5.83 -6.20 9.59
N SER A 5 -6.57 -7.06 10.28
CA SER A 5 -6.27 -7.52 11.63
C SER A 5 -6.50 -9.02 11.73
N LEU A 6 -5.77 -9.68 12.62
CA LEU A 6 -6.12 -11.01 13.11
C LEU A 6 -6.91 -10.89 14.43
N ARG A 7 -7.61 -11.96 14.84
CA ARG A 7 -8.38 -11.99 16.10
C ARG A 7 -7.50 -11.66 17.32
N GLY A 8 -6.22 -12.01 17.26
CA GLY A 8 -5.26 -11.80 18.36
C GLY A 8 -4.63 -10.40 18.39
N ASP A 9 -4.82 -9.58 17.37
CA ASP A 9 -4.18 -8.26 17.29
C ASP A 9 -4.91 -7.23 18.18
N ASP A 10 -4.14 -6.32 18.76
CA ASP A 10 -4.68 -5.17 19.47
C ASP A 10 -4.81 -3.96 18.54
N THR A 11 -6.06 -3.57 18.26
CA THR A 11 -6.41 -2.39 17.46
C THR A 11 -7.13 -1.30 18.28
N ALA A 12 -7.23 -1.47 19.61
CA ALA A 12 -7.94 -0.52 20.48
C ALA A 12 -7.29 0.87 20.46
N TRP A 13 -5.97 0.91 20.26
CA TRP A 13 -5.16 2.14 20.15
C TRP A 13 -5.71 3.13 19.11
N ILE A 14 -6.38 2.65 18.06
CA ILE A 14 -6.98 3.51 17.02
C ILE A 14 -8.07 4.37 17.63
N GLY A 15 -8.99 3.78 18.39
CA GLY A 15 -10.05 4.53 19.06
C GLY A 15 -9.54 5.43 20.19
N GLU A 16 -8.46 5.00 20.86
CA GLU A 16 -7.85 5.75 21.97
C GLU A 16 -7.06 6.98 21.51
N HIS A 17 -6.34 6.88 20.40
CA HIS A 17 -5.41 7.90 19.94
C HIS A 17 -5.83 8.64 18.66
N LEU A 18 -6.73 8.05 17.86
CA LEU A 18 -7.21 8.60 16.60
C LEU A 18 -8.75 8.61 16.55
N PRO A 19 -9.46 9.14 17.56
CA PRO A 19 -10.92 9.07 17.66
C PRO A 19 -11.65 9.74 16.49
N GLU A 20 -11.01 10.69 15.80
CA GLU A 20 -11.51 11.34 14.59
C GLU A 20 -11.48 10.44 13.35
N TRP A 21 -10.60 9.42 13.35
CA TRP A 21 -10.50 8.45 12.27
C TRP A 21 -11.51 7.32 12.50
N GLY A 22 -12.65 7.35 11.80
CA GLY A 22 -13.61 6.24 11.84
C GLY A 22 -12.94 4.90 11.47
N ALA A 23 -12.87 3.96 12.42
CA ALA A 23 -12.14 2.71 12.27
C ALA A 23 -12.97 1.63 11.58
N ASN A 24 -12.39 0.99 10.56
CA ASN A 24 -12.95 -0.16 9.86
C ASN A 24 -11.93 -1.29 9.96
N VAL A 25 -12.06 -2.12 11.01
CA VAL A 25 -11.12 -3.21 11.31
C VAL A 25 -11.68 -4.51 10.73
N TYR A 26 -11.07 -5.01 9.66
CA TYR A 26 -11.40 -6.28 9.04
C TYR A 26 -10.61 -7.40 9.70
N VAL A 27 -11.31 -8.36 10.30
CA VAL A 27 -10.69 -9.53 10.94
C VAL A 27 -10.55 -10.64 9.91
N MET A 28 -9.31 -10.95 9.54
CA MET A 28 -8.99 -11.82 8.40
C MET A 28 -9.30 -13.29 8.67
N ASP A 29 -9.01 -13.73 9.90
CA ASP A 29 -9.12 -15.13 10.35
C ASP A 29 -10.44 -15.42 11.10
N ASP A 30 -11.45 -14.55 10.96
CA ASP A 30 -12.76 -14.69 11.59
C ASP A 30 -13.92 -14.32 10.67
N ALA A 31 -14.53 -15.34 10.05
CA ALA A 31 -15.68 -15.18 9.18
C ALA A 31 -16.95 -14.64 9.90
N LEU A 32 -17.00 -14.71 11.23
CA LEU A 32 -18.13 -14.22 12.04
C LEU A 32 -17.91 -12.80 12.58
N ALA A 33 -16.74 -12.21 12.35
CA ALA A 33 -16.49 -10.82 12.71
C ALA A 33 -17.43 -9.87 11.97
N ASN A 34 -17.76 -8.75 12.61
CA ASN A 34 -18.66 -7.74 12.05
C ASN A 34 -18.15 -7.19 10.70
N LEU A 35 -16.83 -7.04 10.56
CA LEU A 35 -16.16 -6.82 9.29
C LEU A 35 -15.20 -7.99 9.07
N SER A 36 -15.55 -8.85 8.12
CA SER A 36 -14.75 -10.01 7.73
C SER A 36 -14.43 -9.96 6.22
N VAL A 37 -13.61 -10.89 5.76
CA VAL A 37 -13.23 -11.01 4.35
C VAL A 37 -13.82 -12.29 3.74
N PRO A 38 -14.02 -12.33 2.41
CA PRO A 38 -14.59 -13.53 1.76
C PRO A 38 -13.68 -14.77 1.89
N VAL A 39 -12.35 -14.58 1.90
CA VAL A 39 -11.34 -15.62 2.07
C VAL A 39 -10.10 -15.00 2.71
N ASP A 40 -9.47 -15.69 3.66
CA ASP A 40 -8.17 -15.30 4.23
C ASP A 40 -7.02 -15.62 3.25
N LYS A 41 -6.82 -14.72 2.27
CA LYS A 41 -5.76 -14.81 1.26
C LYS A 41 -5.45 -13.45 0.65
N GLY A 42 -4.18 -13.17 0.38
CA GLY A 42 -3.67 -11.87 -0.08
C GLY A 42 -3.44 -10.86 1.06
N ARG A 43 -3.41 -11.34 2.31
CA ARG A 43 -3.21 -10.54 3.54
C ARG A 43 -4.03 -9.24 3.54
N GLU A 44 -3.43 -8.11 3.91
CA GLU A 44 -4.09 -6.81 4.01
C GLU A 44 -4.77 -6.37 2.71
N GLY A 45 -4.26 -6.83 1.57
CA GLY A 45 -4.82 -6.47 0.28
C GLY A 45 -6.26 -6.97 0.10
N MET A 46 -6.64 -8.09 0.71
CA MET A 46 -8.01 -8.58 0.67
C MET A 46 -8.97 -7.72 1.50
N ALA A 47 -8.54 -7.26 2.69
CA ALA A 47 -9.33 -6.30 3.47
C ALA A 47 -9.50 -4.98 2.71
N TYR A 48 -8.43 -4.47 2.11
CA TYR A 48 -8.46 -3.18 1.41
C TYR A 48 -9.35 -3.22 0.18
N LEU A 49 -9.24 -4.28 -0.64
CA LEU A 49 -10.14 -4.50 -1.78
C LEU A 49 -11.58 -4.65 -1.33
N THR A 50 -11.84 -5.42 -0.25
CA THR A 50 -13.19 -5.61 0.28
C THR A 50 -13.81 -4.30 0.75
N TYR A 51 -13.07 -3.47 1.49
CA TYR A 51 -13.52 -2.14 1.89
C TYR A 51 -13.85 -1.25 0.69
N ILE A 52 -12.93 -1.15 -0.28
CA ILE A 52 -13.14 -0.31 -1.48
C ILE A 52 -14.38 -0.77 -2.24
N ILE A 53 -14.56 -2.07 -2.42
CA ILE A 53 -15.70 -2.64 -3.16
C ILE A 53 -17.01 -2.40 -2.40
N ASP A 54 -17.04 -2.64 -1.10
CA ASP A 54 -18.28 -2.60 -0.32
C ASP A 54 -18.73 -1.16 -0.05
N ARG A 55 -17.78 -0.22 0.00
CA ARG A 55 -18.01 1.19 0.32
C ARG A 55 -17.87 2.14 -0.86
N TYR A 56 -17.74 1.63 -2.08
CA TYR A 56 -17.39 2.41 -3.27
C TYR A 56 -18.26 3.67 -3.48
N ASP A 57 -19.56 3.54 -3.21
CA ASP A 57 -20.56 4.61 -3.39
C ASP A 57 -20.66 5.58 -2.21
N ASP A 58 -20.12 5.23 -1.03
CA ASP A 58 -20.19 6.01 0.21
C ASP A 58 -18.81 6.26 0.87
N LEU A 59 -17.73 6.20 0.08
CA LEU A 59 -16.36 6.48 0.56
C LEU A 59 -16.24 7.86 1.23
N PRO A 60 -15.48 7.97 2.35
CA PRO A 60 -15.13 9.27 2.93
C PRO A 60 -14.13 10.02 2.04
N ASP A 61 -13.97 11.33 2.25
CA ASP A 61 -13.08 12.17 1.43
C ASP A 61 -11.63 11.63 1.36
N VAL A 62 -11.13 11.12 2.49
CA VAL A 62 -9.81 10.48 2.61
C VAL A 62 -9.95 9.15 3.34
N ILE A 63 -9.25 8.14 2.83
CA ILE A 63 -9.15 6.81 3.40
C ILE A 63 -7.67 6.55 3.69
N ALA A 64 -7.34 6.11 4.90
CA ALA A 64 -6.02 5.60 5.24
C ALA A 64 -6.10 4.10 5.46
N PHE A 65 -5.20 3.36 4.83
CA PHE A 65 -5.01 1.93 4.94
C PHE A 65 -3.72 1.66 5.73
N SER A 66 -3.81 0.83 6.77
CA SER A 66 -2.74 0.58 7.73
C SER A 66 -2.80 -0.85 8.25
N HIS A 67 -1.66 -1.42 8.66
CA HIS A 67 -1.68 -2.68 9.43
C HIS A 67 -2.19 -2.44 10.86
N SER A 68 -2.48 -3.54 11.56
CA SER A 68 -3.13 -3.56 12.88
C SER A 68 -2.27 -3.03 14.02
N ALA A 69 -1.00 -3.42 14.06
CA ALA A 69 -0.11 -3.10 15.16
C ALA A 69 0.22 -1.60 15.23
N ARG A 70 0.10 -1.02 16.42
CA ARG A 70 0.55 0.35 16.68
C ARG A 70 2.05 0.52 16.45
N TYR A 71 2.85 -0.40 17.00
CA TYR A 71 4.30 -0.38 16.89
C TYR A 71 4.77 -1.48 15.96
N GLN A 72 5.27 -1.11 14.78
CA GLN A 72 5.74 -2.06 13.77
C GLN A 72 6.67 -1.38 12.77
N TRP A 73 7.66 -2.11 12.27
CA TRP A 73 8.68 -1.56 11.37
C TRP A 73 8.11 -0.95 10.08
N HIS A 74 6.87 -1.28 9.68
CA HIS A 74 6.19 -0.67 8.55
C HIS A 74 5.87 0.82 8.75
N ASN A 75 5.77 1.30 10.00
CA ASN A 75 5.49 2.70 10.30
C ASN A 75 6.75 3.56 10.12
N ASP A 76 6.64 4.61 9.32
CA ASP A 76 7.72 5.56 9.06
C ASP A 76 7.84 6.61 10.18
N ASP A 77 8.23 6.10 11.35
CA ASP A 77 8.43 6.86 12.57
C ASP A 77 9.67 6.32 13.32
N PRO A 78 10.45 7.17 14.04
CA PRO A 78 11.64 6.71 14.77
C PRO A 78 11.36 5.65 15.83
N LEU A 79 10.14 5.63 16.39
CA LEU A 79 9.69 4.61 17.34
C LEU A 79 8.82 3.53 16.70
N TYR A 80 8.69 3.56 15.38
CA TYR A 80 7.81 2.67 14.62
C TYR A 80 6.34 2.80 15.05
N ASP A 81 5.95 3.93 15.63
CA ASP A 81 4.58 4.20 16.10
C ASP A 81 3.70 4.69 14.94
N GLY A 82 2.54 4.08 14.75
CA GLY A 82 1.56 4.46 13.74
C GLY A 82 0.76 5.71 14.11
N VAL A 83 0.69 6.06 15.41
CA VAL A 83 -0.08 7.22 15.88
C VAL A 83 0.48 8.54 15.30
N PRO A 84 1.80 8.84 15.41
CA PRO A 84 2.35 10.06 14.82
C PRO A 84 2.23 10.12 13.29
N VAL A 85 2.34 8.98 12.60
CA VAL A 85 2.21 8.90 11.15
C VAL A 85 0.81 9.35 10.72
N LEU A 86 -0.23 8.82 11.36
CA LEU A 86 -1.61 9.12 11.01
C LEU A 86 -2.09 10.48 11.55
N SER A 87 -1.67 10.87 12.76
CA SER A 87 -2.05 12.15 13.38
C SER A 87 -1.48 13.35 12.63
N ASN A 88 -0.26 13.23 12.10
CA ASN A 88 0.39 14.33 11.37
C ASN A 88 0.10 14.31 9.87
N LEU A 89 -0.66 13.34 9.37
CA LEU A 89 -0.98 13.22 7.95
C LEU A 89 -1.81 14.43 7.49
N ARG A 90 -1.24 15.22 6.57
CA ARG A 90 -1.87 16.42 6.01
C ARG A 90 -2.91 16.03 4.98
N LEU A 91 -4.17 15.91 5.41
CA LEU A 91 -5.29 15.53 4.55
C LEU A 91 -5.42 16.41 3.30
N SER A 92 -5.12 17.72 3.40
CA SER A 92 -5.11 18.62 2.25
C SER A 92 -4.13 18.18 1.15
N HIS A 93 -2.99 17.61 1.53
CA HIS A 93 -2.02 17.09 0.59
C HIS A 93 -2.48 15.75 0.00
N VAL A 94 -3.14 14.87 0.78
CA VAL A 94 -3.74 13.63 0.27
C VAL A 94 -4.80 13.95 -0.79
N LEU A 95 -5.67 14.92 -0.53
CA LEU A 95 -6.70 15.38 -1.47
C LEU A 95 -6.09 15.95 -2.76
N ALA A 96 -5.05 16.78 -2.65
CA ALA A 96 -4.38 17.37 -3.82
C ALA A 96 -3.59 16.34 -4.64
N SER A 97 -2.89 15.41 -3.97
CA SER A 97 -2.06 14.40 -4.62
C SER A 97 -2.85 13.18 -5.10
N GLY A 98 -4.06 12.97 -4.58
CA GLY A 98 -4.89 11.81 -4.85
C GLY A 98 -4.48 10.55 -4.08
N TYR A 99 -3.18 10.28 -3.97
CA TYR A 99 -2.57 9.14 -3.29
C TYR A 99 -1.22 9.53 -2.67
N VAL A 100 -0.95 9.01 -1.47
CA VAL A 100 0.35 9.08 -0.79
C VAL A 100 0.64 7.75 -0.08
N SER A 101 1.89 7.27 -0.15
CA SER A 101 2.36 6.24 0.78
C SER A 101 2.49 6.85 2.19
N LEU A 102 2.23 6.09 3.24
CA LEU A 102 2.50 6.52 4.63
C LEU A 102 3.99 6.38 4.99
N ARG A 103 4.82 5.95 4.04
CA ARG A 103 6.28 5.88 4.14
C ARG A 103 6.95 6.84 3.15
N CYS A 104 7.93 7.57 3.65
CA CYS A 104 8.79 8.47 2.88
C CYS A 104 10.20 7.93 2.68
N ALA A 105 10.72 7.14 3.62
CA ALA A 105 12.06 6.56 3.50
C ALA A 105 12.09 5.45 2.46
N TRP A 106 13.10 5.47 1.58
CA TRP A 106 13.26 4.48 0.50
C TRP A 106 13.97 3.20 0.96
N ALA A 107 14.08 2.98 2.27
CA ALA A 107 14.80 1.84 2.84
C ALA A 107 14.34 0.48 2.27
N LEU A 108 13.10 0.39 1.77
CA LEU A 108 12.54 -0.74 1.05
C LEU A 108 11.62 -0.25 -0.07
N GLY A 109 11.57 -0.98 -1.18
CA GLY A 109 10.62 -0.74 -2.28
C GLY A 109 11.10 0.22 -3.38
N CYS A 110 11.88 1.24 -3.02
CA CYS A 110 12.40 2.24 -3.95
C CYS A 110 13.90 2.02 -4.26
N PRO A 111 14.40 2.38 -5.47
CA PRO A 111 13.63 2.89 -6.60
C PRO A 111 12.97 1.79 -7.45
N ALA A 112 13.37 0.53 -7.29
CA ALA A 112 12.88 -0.59 -8.08
C ALA A 112 12.91 -1.87 -7.25
N GLU A 113 11.80 -2.17 -6.58
CA GLU A 113 11.58 -3.43 -5.87
C GLU A 113 11.49 -4.58 -6.87
N LEU A 114 10.68 -4.44 -7.92
CA LEU A 114 10.41 -5.52 -8.87
C LEU A 114 10.89 -5.15 -10.27
N ARG A 115 11.35 -6.15 -11.00
CA ARG A 115 11.61 -6.11 -12.46
C ARG A 115 10.77 -7.18 -13.16
N PRO A 116 9.46 -6.95 -13.37
CA PRO A 116 8.54 -7.98 -13.86
C PRO A 116 8.88 -8.56 -15.26
N ARG A 117 9.62 -7.81 -16.09
CA ARG A 117 10.09 -8.27 -17.41
C ARG A 117 11.33 -9.16 -17.33
N SER A 118 12.00 -9.24 -16.19
CA SER A 118 13.23 -10.01 -16.00
C SER A 118 13.28 -10.59 -14.59
N PRO A 119 12.32 -11.48 -14.24
CA PRO A 119 12.20 -11.99 -12.89
C PRO A 119 13.40 -12.84 -12.49
N THR A 120 13.86 -12.62 -11.26
CA THR A 120 14.80 -13.45 -10.53
C THR A 120 14.24 -14.87 -10.36
N ARG A 121 15.13 -15.87 -10.27
CA ARG A 121 14.76 -17.30 -10.28
C ARG A 121 15.07 -18.01 -8.95
N HIS A 122 15.08 -17.27 -7.85
CA HIS A 122 15.23 -17.87 -6.53
C HIS A 122 13.91 -18.49 -6.07
N SER A 123 13.97 -19.30 -5.02
CA SER A 123 12.80 -20.03 -4.48
C SER A 123 12.05 -19.24 -3.40
N ASP A 124 12.52 -18.06 -3.03
CA ASP A 124 11.85 -17.20 -2.05
C ASP A 124 10.60 -16.52 -2.63
N ASP A 125 9.77 -15.99 -1.74
CA ASP A 125 8.49 -15.38 -2.12
C ASP A 125 8.66 -14.09 -2.93
N PHE A 126 9.80 -13.40 -2.82
CA PHE A 126 10.07 -12.21 -3.61
C PHE A 126 10.28 -12.57 -5.09
N SER A 127 11.16 -13.52 -5.41
CA SER A 127 11.32 -14.00 -6.79
C SER A 127 10.02 -14.55 -7.38
N ARG A 128 9.22 -15.25 -6.55
CA ARG A 128 7.90 -15.76 -6.97
C ARG A 128 6.89 -14.63 -7.23
N ALA A 129 6.92 -13.57 -6.43
CA ALA A 129 6.06 -12.40 -6.61
C ALA A 129 6.45 -11.61 -7.86
N GLU A 130 7.75 -11.40 -8.09
CA GLU A 130 8.26 -10.76 -9.30
C GLU A 130 7.84 -11.52 -10.57
N ALA A 131 7.92 -12.86 -10.53
CA ALA A 131 7.45 -13.72 -11.63
C ALA A 131 5.91 -13.67 -11.81
N ALA A 132 5.15 -13.62 -10.72
CA ALA A 132 3.69 -13.55 -10.75
C ALA A 132 3.14 -12.16 -11.11
N PHE A 133 3.92 -11.10 -10.90
CA PHE A 133 3.50 -9.72 -11.08
C PHE A 133 3.05 -9.44 -12.51
N ALA A 134 3.79 -9.92 -13.51
CA ALA A 134 3.47 -9.67 -14.91
C ALA A 134 2.07 -10.20 -15.31
N ASP A 135 1.71 -11.38 -14.81
CA ASP A 135 0.40 -11.98 -15.09
C ASP A 135 -0.72 -11.27 -14.33
N ALA A 136 -0.47 -10.88 -13.08
CA ALA A 136 -1.41 -10.06 -12.31
C ALA A 136 -1.65 -8.69 -12.97
N TYR A 137 -0.58 -8.04 -13.42
CA TYR A 137 -0.65 -6.73 -14.08
C TYR A 137 -1.55 -6.78 -15.32
N ARG A 138 -1.33 -7.76 -16.22
CA ARG A 138 -2.18 -7.95 -17.41
C ARG A 138 -3.64 -8.25 -17.06
N ALA A 139 -3.87 -8.97 -15.96
CA ALA A 139 -5.23 -9.24 -15.50
C ALA A 139 -5.92 -7.98 -14.95
N PHE A 140 -5.17 -7.03 -14.40
CA PHE A 140 -5.71 -5.82 -13.74
C PHE A 140 -5.82 -4.63 -14.68
N PHE A 141 -4.91 -4.55 -15.64
CA PHE A 141 -4.82 -3.52 -16.67
C PHE A 141 -4.86 -4.21 -18.04
N PRO A 142 -6.04 -4.73 -18.45
CA PRO A 142 -6.17 -5.27 -19.79
C PRO A 142 -5.85 -4.15 -20.80
N ALA A 143 -5.23 -4.50 -21.92
CA ALA A 143 -5.08 -3.56 -23.02
C ALA A 143 -6.48 -3.15 -23.50
N ASP A 144 -6.69 -1.85 -23.73
CA ASP A 144 -7.88 -1.39 -24.41
C ASP A 144 -7.80 -1.84 -25.87
N GLU A 145 -8.86 -2.46 -26.39
CA GLU A 145 -8.92 -2.97 -27.78
C GLU A 145 -8.90 -1.83 -28.82
N ASP A 146 -9.07 -0.58 -28.37
CA ASP A 146 -9.23 0.62 -29.20
C ASP A 146 -7.99 1.55 -29.19
N ASP A 147 -6.95 1.26 -28.39
CA ASP A 147 -5.68 2.04 -28.36
C ASP A 147 -4.64 1.38 -29.29
N ASP A 148 -4.86 1.53 -30.61
CA ASP A 148 -3.90 1.22 -31.68
C ASP A 148 -2.95 2.42 -31.96
N ASP A 149 -2.94 3.45 -31.12
CA ASP A 149 -2.02 4.56 -31.26
C ASP A 149 -0.67 4.22 -30.60
N ASP A 150 0.35 4.01 -31.46
CA ASP A 150 1.79 4.00 -31.14
C ASP A 150 2.26 5.37 -30.60
N ASP A 151 1.52 5.96 -29.65
CA ASP A 151 1.93 7.18 -28.97
C ASP A 151 3.06 6.80 -27.99
N GLU A 152 4.28 7.24 -28.33
CA GLU A 152 5.48 7.13 -27.50
C GLU A 152 5.34 7.84 -26.13
N ASP A 153 4.24 8.58 -25.95
CA ASP A 153 3.83 9.28 -24.73
C ASP A 153 2.78 8.50 -23.90
N ASP A 154 2.62 7.17 -24.10
CA ASP A 154 1.85 6.30 -23.20
C ASP A 154 2.37 6.41 -21.76
N ASP A 155 1.56 7.00 -20.89
CA ASP A 155 1.85 7.20 -19.47
C ASP A 155 1.80 5.88 -18.65
N GLY A 156 1.70 4.74 -19.35
CA GLY A 156 1.83 3.40 -18.81
C GLY A 156 0.54 2.87 -18.20
N GLN A 157 -0.61 3.46 -18.55
CA GLN A 157 -1.91 3.02 -18.05
C GLN A 157 -2.52 1.86 -18.86
N GLY A 158 -2.04 1.56 -20.08
CA GLY A 158 -2.57 0.49 -20.94
C GLY A 158 -1.64 -0.73 -21.12
N GLY A 159 -2.07 -1.92 -20.66
CA GLY A 159 -1.66 -3.26 -21.12
C GLY A 159 -0.20 -3.75 -20.96
N ARG A 160 0.79 -2.86 -20.98
CA ARG A 160 2.21 -3.22 -21.06
C ARG A 160 2.81 -3.33 -19.67
N VAL A 161 3.13 -4.56 -19.27
CA VAL A 161 3.83 -4.85 -18.01
C VAL A 161 5.06 -3.95 -17.87
N PRO A 162 5.25 -3.20 -16.76
CA PRO A 162 6.36 -2.27 -16.60
C PRO A 162 7.72 -2.97 -16.49
N GLU A 163 8.79 -2.28 -16.88
CA GLU A 163 10.17 -2.80 -16.75
C GLU A 163 10.63 -2.85 -15.29
N ALA A 164 10.30 -1.80 -14.52
CA ALA A 164 10.59 -1.69 -13.11
C ALA A 164 9.37 -1.17 -12.37
N VAL A 165 9.21 -1.62 -11.13
CA VAL A 165 8.16 -1.17 -10.21
C VAL A 165 8.82 -0.81 -8.90
N GLY A 166 8.49 0.36 -8.36
CA GLY A 166 9.04 0.81 -7.09
C GLY A 166 8.20 1.91 -6.46
N ALA A 167 7.94 1.74 -5.17
CA ALA A 167 7.33 2.73 -4.30
C ALA A 167 7.74 2.38 -2.86
N PRO A 168 7.68 3.30 -1.89
CA PRO A 168 8.00 2.98 -0.51
C PRO A 168 7.15 1.81 0.01
N CYS A 169 7.82 0.76 0.49
CA CYS A 169 7.23 -0.54 0.84
C CYS A 169 6.27 -0.49 2.04
N GLY A 170 5.39 -1.50 2.12
CA GLY A 170 4.64 -1.86 3.32
C GLY A 170 3.14 -1.71 3.22
N ALA A 171 2.57 -1.47 2.04
CA ALA A 171 1.11 -1.40 1.80
C ALA A 171 0.33 -0.44 2.74
N GLN A 172 0.99 0.53 3.39
CA GLN A 172 0.32 1.55 4.18
C GLN A 172 0.26 2.85 3.36
N PHE A 173 -0.94 3.33 3.07
CA PHE A 173 -1.14 4.49 2.20
C PHE A 173 -2.43 5.23 2.56
N ALA A 174 -2.49 6.49 2.13
CA ALA A 174 -3.73 7.26 2.15
C ALA A 174 -4.11 7.71 0.75
N VAL A 175 -5.42 7.70 0.49
CA VAL A 175 -5.98 7.98 -0.83
C VAL A 175 -7.25 8.80 -0.68
N SER A 176 -7.47 9.72 -1.63
CA SER A 176 -8.74 10.45 -1.73
C SER A 176 -9.83 9.58 -2.35
N ARG A 177 -11.09 9.82 -1.98
CA ARG A 177 -12.24 9.18 -2.66
C ARG A 177 -12.18 9.37 -4.17
N ASP A 178 -11.88 10.59 -4.60
CA ASP A 178 -11.91 10.93 -6.03
C ASP A 178 -10.86 10.12 -6.79
N GLN A 179 -9.67 9.89 -6.20
CA GLN A 179 -8.65 9.03 -6.79
C GLN A 179 -9.07 7.56 -6.85
N VAL A 180 -9.74 7.03 -5.81
CA VAL A 180 -10.32 5.67 -5.87
C VAL A 180 -11.35 5.57 -7.00
N ARG A 181 -12.20 6.59 -7.13
CA ARG A 181 -13.29 6.63 -8.12
C ARG A 181 -12.85 6.87 -9.57
N ARG A 182 -11.58 7.20 -9.81
CA ARG A 182 -11.03 7.26 -11.18
C ARG A 182 -11.08 5.91 -11.88
N ARG A 183 -11.19 4.82 -11.14
CA ARG A 183 -11.34 3.46 -11.69
C ARG A 183 -12.62 2.84 -11.22
N ARG A 184 -13.25 2.09 -12.11
CA ARG A 184 -14.56 1.51 -11.86
C ARG A 184 -14.50 0.48 -10.74
N ARG A 185 -15.62 0.34 -10.03
CA ARG A 185 -15.77 -0.66 -8.95
C ARG A 185 -15.44 -2.07 -9.44
N GLU A 186 -15.82 -2.39 -10.69
CA GLU A 186 -15.64 -3.68 -11.33
C GLU A 186 -14.16 -4.08 -11.45
N ASP A 187 -13.24 -3.13 -11.56
CA ASP A 187 -11.81 -3.43 -11.66
C ASP A 187 -11.25 -3.83 -10.29
N TYR A 188 -11.72 -3.21 -9.20
CA TYR A 188 -11.42 -3.68 -7.85
C TYR A 188 -11.99 -5.08 -7.60
N VAL A 189 -13.21 -5.36 -8.10
CA VAL A 189 -13.81 -6.70 -8.04
C VAL A 189 -12.96 -7.72 -8.81
N ARG A 190 -12.43 -7.35 -9.99
CA ARG A 190 -11.53 -8.16 -10.79
C ARG A 190 -10.23 -8.47 -10.06
N MET A 191 -9.62 -7.47 -9.42
CA MET A 191 -8.43 -7.65 -8.59
C MET A 191 -8.71 -8.62 -7.43
N ARG A 192 -9.82 -8.45 -6.70
CA ARG A 192 -10.19 -9.36 -5.61
C ARG A 192 -10.44 -10.77 -6.10
N ARG A 193 -11.10 -10.92 -7.24
CA ARG A 193 -11.31 -12.23 -7.89
C ARG A 193 -9.97 -12.91 -8.18
N TRP A 194 -9.00 -12.21 -8.75
CA TRP A 194 -7.68 -12.77 -9.00
C TRP A 194 -7.02 -13.28 -7.71
N VAL A 195 -7.09 -12.53 -6.61
CA VAL A 195 -6.54 -12.96 -5.32
C VAL A 195 -7.19 -14.27 -4.86
N VAL A 196 -8.51 -14.38 -4.97
CA VAL A 196 -9.24 -15.60 -4.59
C VAL A 196 -8.83 -16.78 -5.49
N GLU A 197 -8.84 -16.59 -6.81
CA GLU A 197 -8.75 -17.68 -7.80
C GLU A 197 -7.32 -18.09 -8.16
N THR A 198 -6.33 -17.20 -7.97
CA THR A 198 -4.94 -17.47 -8.35
C THR A 198 -4.36 -18.67 -7.61
N ARG A 199 -3.45 -19.41 -8.25
CA ARG A 199 -2.74 -20.54 -7.61
C ARG A 199 -1.48 -20.13 -6.87
N VAL A 200 -1.10 -18.84 -6.91
CA VAL A 200 0.05 -18.37 -6.13
C VAL A 200 -0.26 -18.43 -4.64
N ALA A 201 0.78 -18.66 -3.83
CA ALA A 201 0.66 -18.71 -2.38
C ALA A 201 0.21 -17.34 -1.81
N ASP A 202 -0.36 -17.35 -0.61
CA ASP A 202 -0.87 -16.16 0.08
C ASP A 202 0.14 -15.01 0.12
N GLY A 203 1.34 -15.24 0.67
CA GLY A 203 2.40 -14.21 0.76
C GLY A 203 2.85 -13.67 -0.60
N VAL A 204 2.81 -14.49 -1.65
CA VAL A 204 3.14 -14.08 -3.02
C VAL A 204 2.05 -13.17 -3.59
N ALA A 205 0.78 -13.51 -3.40
CA ALA A 205 -0.35 -12.66 -3.81
C ALA A 205 -0.33 -11.32 -3.05
N ALA A 206 -0.04 -11.34 -1.74
CA ALA A 206 0.08 -10.14 -0.93
C ALA A 206 1.20 -9.21 -1.44
N LYS A 207 2.39 -9.76 -1.73
CA LYS A 207 3.52 -8.98 -2.26
C LYS A 207 3.23 -8.38 -3.64
N VAL A 208 2.50 -9.08 -4.50
CA VAL A 208 2.02 -8.54 -5.78
C VAL A 208 1.12 -7.33 -5.56
N LEU A 209 0.12 -7.43 -4.67
CA LEU A 209 -0.77 -6.30 -4.36
C LEU A 209 -0.05 -5.12 -3.70
N GLU A 210 0.86 -5.40 -2.76
CA GLU A 210 1.67 -4.38 -2.07
C GLU A 210 2.39 -3.46 -3.07
N ASN A 211 2.95 -4.05 -4.14
CA ASN A 211 3.68 -3.34 -5.19
C ASN A 211 2.78 -2.76 -6.30
N LEU A 212 1.46 -2.93 -6.20
CA LEU A 212 0.51 -2.43 -7.19
C LEU A 212 -0.27 -1.21 -6.70
N TRP A 213 -0.33 -0.96 -5.38
CA TRP A 213 -1.22 0.07 -4.84
C TRP A 213 -1.04 1.46 -5.44
N HIS A 214 0.20 1.92 -5.63
CA HIS A 214 0.44 3.24 -6.23
C HIS A 214 -0.02 3.29 -7.70
N ILE A 215 0.18 2.22 -8.47
CA ILE A 215 -0.27 2.10 -9.87
C ILE A 215 -1.79 2.02 -9.95
N VAL A 216 -2.40 1.19 -9.10
CA VAL A 216 -3.84 1.15 -8.88
C VAL A 216 -4.33 2.51 -8.41
N MET A 217 -3.53 3.39 -7.82
CA MET A 217 -3.96 4.76 -7.49
C MET A 217 -3.45 5.81 -8.48
N GLY A 218 -3.16 5.39 -9.72
CA GLY A 218 -2.86 6.29 -10.85
C GLY A 218 -1.49 6.97 -10.76
N LYS A 219 -0.53 6.36 -10.06
CA LYS A 219 0.87 6.79 -10.05
C LYS A 219 1.68 5.97 -11.05
N PRO A 220 2.79 6.52 -11.57
CA PRO A 220 3.69 5.78 -12.45
C PRO A 220 4.21 4.49 -11.80
N PRO A 221 4.63 3.48 -12.57
CA PRO A 221 5.19 2.23 -12.04
C PRO A 221 6.34 2.42 -11.05
N VAL A 222 7.15 3.45 -11.24
CA VAL A 222 8.15 3.90 -10.27
C VAL A 222 7.70 5.25 -9.69
N TYR A 223 7.25 5.25 -8.43
CA TYR A 223 6.80 6.42 -7.69
C TYR A 223 7.59 6.55 -6.38
N CYS A 224 8.77 7.15 -6.48
CA CYS A 224 9.71 7.35 -5.38
C CYS A 224 9.98 8.86 -5.22
N PRO A 225 9.10 9.61 -4.54
CA PRO A 225 9.35 11.02 -4.26
C PRO A 225 10.53 11.17 -3.29
N PRO A 226 11.38 12.21 -3.41
CA PRO A 226 12.45 12.44 -2.46
C PRO A 226 11.92 12.53 -1.02
N ALA A 227 12.62 11.88 -0.07
CA ALA A 227 12.20 11.77 1.32
C ALA A 227 11.92 13.15 1.94
N ARG A 228 12.75 14.16 1.66
CA ARG A 228 12.56 15.54 2.11
C ARG A 228 11.20 16.10 1.70
N ASP A 229 10.85 15.96 0.43
CA ASP A 229 9.62 16.52 -0.14
C ASP A 229 8.41 15.78 0.40
N CYS A 230 8.53 14.45 0.49
CA CYS A 230 7.54 13.58 1.10
C CYS A 230 7.24 13.98 2.55
N TYR A 231 8.24 14.04 3.43
CA TYR A 231 8.04 14.36 4.85
C TYR A 231 7.46 15.77 5.06
N CYS A 232 7.90 16.76 4.27
CA CYS A 232 7.38 18.12 4.36
C CYS A 232 5.92 18.21 3.89
N ALA A 233 5.62 17.63 2.72
CA ALA A 233 4.30 17.75 2.10
C ALA A 233 3.24 16.91 2.83
N GLN A 234 3.59 15.67 3.22
CA GLN A 234 2.66 14.71 3.82
C GLN A 234 2.52 14.89 5.33
N PHE A 235 3.61 15.19 6.04
CA PHE A 235 3.63 15.20 7.51
C PHE A 235 4.03 16.55 8.13
N GLY A 236 4.34 17.56 7.30
CA GLY A 236 4.73 18.90 7.78
C GLY A 236 6.15 18.98 8.34
N HIS A 237 6.97 17.92 8.23
CA HIS A 237 8.34 17.89 8.72
C HIS A 237 9.32 18.52 7.72
N CYS A 238 9.21 19.83 7.50
CA CYS A 238 9.99 20.53 6.47
C CYS A 238 11.43 20.90 6.89
N GLY A 239 11.73 20.86 8.19
CA GLY A 239 13.04 21.23 8.75
C GLY A 239 14.05 20.08 8.84
N LEU A 240 13.78 18.93 8.22
CA LEU A 240 14.64 17.75 8.31
C LEU A 240 15.96 17.94 7.55
N ARG A 241 17.05 17.42 8.11
CA ARG A 241 18.30 17.24 7.36
C ARG A 241 18.22 15.93 6.59
N CYS A 242 18.20 16.01 5.27
CA CYS A 242 18.17 14.85 4.39
C CYS A 242 19.45 14.85 3.54
N PRO A 243 20.45 14.00 3.86
CA PRO A 243 21.72 13.97 3.17
C PRO A 243 21.63 13.42 1.74
N ALA A 244 20.57 12.66 1.45
CA ALA A 244 20.28 12.08 0.14
C ALA A 244 18.77 12.12 -0.14
N ALA A 245 18.38 11.75 -1.36
CA ALA A 245 16.97 11.76 -1.80
C ALA A 245 16.14 10.64 -1.15
N ASP A 246 16.80 9.61 -0.64
CA ASP A 246 16.21 8.35 -0.15
C ASP A 246 15.91 8.36 1.36
N ALA A 247 16.54 9.24 2.13
CA ALA A 247 16.42 9.27 3.59
C ALA A 247 16.63 10.65 4.22
N CYS A 248 16.07 10.80 5.42
CA CYS A 248 16.31 11.94 6.31
C CYS A 248 16.80 11.45 7.66
N ASP A 249 17.69 12.22 8.30
CA ASP A 249 18.24 11.88 9.60
C ASP A 249 17.16 11.76 10.66
N ASN A 250 17.33 10.80 11.58
CA ASN A 250 16.44 10.60 12.74
C ASN A 250 14.96 10.45 12.37
N ARG A 251 14.66 9.90 11.18
CA ARG A 251 13.29 9.59 10.76
C ARG A 251 13.00 8.10 10.76
N TYR A 252 13.63 7.36 9.86
CA TYR A 252 13.40 5.93 9.74
C TYR A 252 14.70 5.21 9.47
N ILE A 253 14.88 4.09 10.17
CA ILE A 253 15.94 3.12 9.94
C ILE A 253 15.25 1.76 9.84
N LEU A 254 15.60 0.96 8.85
CA LEU A 254 15.09 -0.40 8.76
C LEU A 254 15.71 -1.23 9.89
N PRO A 255 14.93 -1.87 10.77
CA PRO A 255 15.48 -2.72 11.82
C PRO A 255 16.11 -3.99 11.23
N ASP A 256 17.13 -4.52 11.91
CA ASP A 256 17.81 -5.76 11.51
C ASP A 256 16.90 -7.00 11.61
N ALA A 257 15.86 -6.93 12.43
CA ALA A 257 14.88 -8.00 12.63
C ALA A 257 13.46 -7.51 12.26
N PRO A 258 12.60 -8.38 11.68
CA PRO A 258 11.23 -8.01 11.34
C PRO A 258 10.34 -7.76 12.56
N ALA A 259 10.65 -8.36 13.72
CA ALA A 259 9.92 -8.15 14.95
C ALA A 259 10.65 -7.14 15.84
N LEU A 260 9.90 -6.20 16.41
CA LEU A 260 10.42 -5.30 17.43
C LEU A 260 10.67 -6.09 18.73
N PRO A 261 11.61 -5.65 19.60
CA PRO A 261 11.86 -6.30 20.88
C PRO A 261 10.61 -6.38 21.76
N ASP A 262 10.50 -7.45 22.56
CA ASP A 262 9.46 -7.57 23.57
C ASP A 262 9.49 -6.37 24.52
N GLY A 263 8.33 -5.77 24.77
CA GLY A 263 8.19 -4.59 25.63
C GLY A 263 8.34 -3.24 24.91
N TRP A 264 8.75 -3.22 23.64
CA TRP A 264 8.86 -1.97 22.86
C TRP A 264 7.56 -1.12 22.93
N PRO A 265 7.66 0.21 23.09
CA PRO A 265 8.87 1.04 23.13
C PRO A 265 9.49 1.25 24.53
N PHE A 266 9.10 0.43 25.53
CA PHE A 266 9.46 0.62 26.95
C PHE A 266 10.56 -0.32 27.45
#